data_AF-A0A8J4TUW4-F1
#
_entry.id   AF-A0A8J4TUW4-F1
#
_cell.length_a   1.000
_cell.length_b   1.000
_cell.length_c   1.000
_cell.angle_alpha   90.00
_cell.angle_beta   90.00
_cell.angle_gamma   90.00
#
_symmetry.space_group_name_H-M   'P 1'
#
loop_
_entity.id
_entity.type
_entity.pdbx_description
1 polymer ?
#
loop_
_entity_poly.entity_id
_entity_poly.type
_entity_poly.pdbx_seq_one_letter_code
_entity_poly.pdbx_strand_id
1 'polypeptide(L)'
;DNNRNTSNTTVMKTLPVQFSVDVAVSSAPELSVTHLNFSLGDKDPKPISLVFKVSNLGLKGLPVTVSFRIPYHTDEENFHLVDNTASPNITNCSIISSQKHDFVDFTCQPFSLEPESVVLFNLSATITFPNKQQYSEKWSFSGFKKEEDFTVFAQLDFNKTFYHQLSSDRENDTSRFHRATMRVKAELVVPPDMAMIIGTGTGGGLLLIFIIILLLKTHAALS
;
A
#
# COMPACT_ATOMS: atom_id res chain seq x y z
N ASP A 1 -25.48 -75.17 32.42
CA ASP A 1 -24.96 -74.58 31.17
C ASP A 1 -24.96 -73.06 31.24
N ASN A 2 -23.78 -72.42 31.25
CA ASN A 2 -23.65 -70.96 31.15
C ASN A 2 -22.41 -70.65 30.27
N ASN A 3 -22.58 -70.70 28.96
CA ASN A 3 -21.57 -70.25 28.00
C ASN A 3 -21.75 -68.75 27.76
N ARG A 4 -21.09 -67.92 28.58
CA ARG A 4 -21.04 -66.47 28.38
C ARG A 4 -20.02 -66.18 27.29
N ASN A 5 -20.51 -66.10 26.05
CA ASN A 5 -19.72 -65.78 24.88
C ASN A 5 -19.37 -64.27 24.91
N THR A 6 -18.18 -63.92 25.40
CA THR A 6 -17.63 -62.56 25.33
C THR A 6 -17.22 -62.30 23.88
N SER A 7 -18.14 -61.71 23.10
CA SER A 7 -17.81 -61.19 21.78
C SER A 7 -16.83 -60.02 21.96
N ASN A 8 -15.59 -60.21 21.52
CA ASN A 8 -14.60 -59.13 21.42
C ASN A 8 -15.07 -58.15 20.33
N THR A 9 -15.81 -57.12 20.72
CA THR A 9 -16.21 -56.02 19.86
C THR A 9 -15.01 -55.12 19.60
N THR A 10 -14.46 -55.18 18.39
CA THR A 10 -13.46 -54.23 17.91
C THR A 10 -14.10 -52.86 17.71
N VAL A 11 -13.61 -51.85 18.44
CA VAL A 11 -13.99 -50.45 18.29
C VAL A 11 -12.94 -49.74 17.45
N MET A 12 -13.35 -49.22 16.28
CA MET A 12 -12.49 -48.37 15.45
C MET A 12 -12.83 -46.89 15.67
N LYS A 13 -11.80 -46.07 15.85
CA LYS A 13 -11.92 -44.61 15.93
C LYS A 13 -11.09 -43.97 14.81
N THR A 14 -11.75 -43.24 13.92
CA THR A 14 -11.07 -42.46 12.89
C THR A 14 -10.77 -41.06 13.44
N LEU A 15 -9.51 -40.66 13.46
CA LEU A 15 -9.11 -39.29 13.80
C LEU A 15 -8.76 -38.52 12.52
N PRO A 16 -9.35 -37.34 12.28
CA PRO A 16 -8.92 -36.49 11.19
C PRO A 16 -7.49 -36.00 11.44
N VAL A 17 -6.67 -35.99 10.39
CA VAL A 17 -5.26 -35.59 10.46
C VAL A 17 -5.05 -34.37 9.57
N GLN A 18 -4.30 -33.39 10.07
CA GLN A 18 -3.87 -32.19 9.35
C GLN A 18 -2.36 -32.01 9.50
N PHE A 19 -1.73 -31.37 8.52
CA PHE A 19 -0.32 -31.00 8.57
C PHE A 19 -0.15 -29.62 9.18
N SER A 20 0.70 -29.53 10.19
CA SER A 20 1.09 -28.26 10.79
C SER A 20 1.97 -27.46 9.83
N VAL A 21 1.65 -26.18 9.63
CA VAL A 21 2.41 -25.26 8.77
C VAL A 21 2.60 -23.93 9.47
N ASP A 22 3.66 -23.20 9.11
CA ASP A 22 3.88 -21.85 9.61
C ASP A 22 4.17 -20.94 8.43
N VAL A 23 3.11 -20.33 7.88
CA VAL A 23 3.20 -19.50 6.68
C VAL A 23 2.70 -18.10 6.96
N ALA A 24 3.39 -17.12 6.39
CA ALA A 24 3.05 -15.73 6.57
C ALA A 24 3.25 -14.91 5.29
N VAL A 25 2.43 -13.90 5.11
CA VAL A 25 2.66 -12.79 4.18
C VAL A 25 2.90 -11.52 4.99
N SER A 26 3.91 -10.75 4.60
CA SER A 26 4.24 -9.47 5.21
C SER A 26 4.64 -8.44 4.14
N SER A 27 4.52 -7.16 4.47
CA SER A 27 5.08 -6.08 3.66
C SER A 27 6.58 -5.89 3.97
N ALA A 28 7.37 -5.58 2.96
CA ALA A 28 8.80 -5.25 3.08
C ALA A 28 9.01 -3.77 2.72
N PRO A 29 8.64 -2.83 3.61
CA PRO A 29 8.74 -1.39 3.34
C PRO A 29 10.19 -0.94 3.06
N GLU A 30 11.19 -1.63 3.60
CA GLU A 30 12.61 -1.37 3.38
C GLU A 30 13.07 -1.65 1.94
N LEU A 31 12.33 -2.47 1.19
CA LEU A 31 12.56 -2.76 -0.22
C LEU A 31 11.54 -2.05 -1.13
N SER A 32 10.64 -1.24 -0.56
CA SER A 32 9.51 -0.65 -1.28
C SER A 32 9.63 0.87 -1.40
N VAL A 33 9.09 1.41 -2.49
CA VAL A 33 8.88 2.84 -2.71
C VAL A 33 7.42 3.17 -2.42
N THR A 34 7.15 3.64 -1.21
CA THR A 34 5.79 3.90 -0.70
C THR A 34 5.46 5.38 -0.57
N HIS A 35 6.43 6.28 -0.72
CA HIS A 35 6.24 7.72 -0.56
C HIS A 35 6.67 8.43 -1.84
N LEU A 36 5.75 9.18 -2.42
CA LEU A 36 5.96 9.98 -3.62
C LEU A 36 5.75 11.45 -3.31
N ASN A 37 6.71 12.26 -3.72
CA ASN A 37 6.58 13.71 -3.69
C ASN A 37 6.33 14.20 -5.10
N PHE A 38 5.32 15.04 -5.28
CA PHE A 38 4.97 15.70 -6.53
C PHE A 38 5.12 17.21 -6.40
N SER A 39 5.60 17.84 -7.44
CA SER A 39 5.60 19.29 -7.64
C SER A 39 4.79 19.66 -8.89
N LEU A 40 4.46 20.95 -9.05
CA LEU A 40 3.77 21.45 -10.24
C LEU A 40 4.60 21.31 -11.53
N GLY A 41 5.93 21.30 -11.41
CA GLY A 41 6.84 21.18 -12.55
C GLY A 41 7.30 19.74 -12.83
N ASP A 42 6.89 18.78 -12.00
CA ASP A 42 7.28 17.39 -12.16
C ASP A 42 6.61 16.79 -13.39
N LYS A 43 7.37 15.99 -14.15
CA LYS A 43 6.79 15.15 -15.19
C LYS A 43 6.08 13.98 -14.53
N ASP A 44 4.79 13.87 -14.76
CA ASP A 44 3.99 12.68 -14.46
C ASP A 44 4.09 11.66 -15.61
N PRO A 45 3.93 10.34 -15.34
CA PRO A 45 3.74 9.66 -14.04
C PRO A 45 5.04 9.35 -13.27
N LYS A 46 4.94 9.06 -11.96
CA LYS A 46 6.05 8.56 -11.11
C LYS A 46 5.89 7.08 -10.76
N PRO A 47 6.95 6.26 -10.81
CA PRO A 47 6.87 4.84 -10.50
C PRO A 47 6.85 4.56 -8.99
N ILE A 48 6.12 3.53 -8.58
CA ILE A 48 6.19 2.86 -7.28
C ILE A 48 6.60 1.41 -7.44
N SER A 49 7.19 0.85 -6.39
CA SER A 49 7.57 -0.55 -6.29
C SER A 49 7.19 -1.03 -4.89
N LEU A 50 6.34 -2.04 -4.80
CA LEU A 50 5.79 -2.56 -3.56
C LEU A 50 6.21 -4.00 -3.41
N VAL A 51 7.01 -4.28 -2.38
CA VAL A 51 7.55 -5.63 -2.13
C VAL A 51 6.79 -6.28 -0.98
N PHE A 52 6.22 -7.45 -1.27
CA PHE A 52 5.62 -8.33 -0.29
C PHE A 52 6.46 -9.60 -0.14
N LYS A 53 6.62 -10.05 1.10
CA LYS A 53 7.35 -11.25 1.45
C LYS A 53 6.37 -12.34 1.84
N VAL A 54 6.49 -13.50 1.22
CA VAL A 54 5.78 -14.72 1.60
C VAL A 54 6.80 -15.71 2.12
N SER A 55 6.64 -16.15 3.37
CA SER A 55 7.58 -17.03 4.04
C SER A 55 6.89 -18.27 4.58
N ASN A 56 7.59 -19.40 4.48
CA ASN A 56 7.25 -20.62 5.21
C ASN A 56 8.34 -20.86 6.24
N LEU A 57 8.03 -20.67 7.51
CA LEU A 57 8.90 -20.98 8.64
C LEU A 57 8.67 -22.42 9.14
N GLY A 58 7.70 -23.12 8.56
CA GLY A 58 7.39 -24.51 8.89
C GLY A 58 8.31 -25.49 8.17
N LEU A 59 8.33 -26.72 8.71
CA LEU A 59 9.10 -27.84 8.15
C LEU A 59 8.38 -28.55 7.00
N LYS A 60 7.16 -28.11 6.65
CA LYS A 60 6.31 -28.73 5.62
C LYS A 60 6.07 -27.76 4.48
N GLY A 61 6.45 -28.17 3.28
CA GLY A 61 6.10 -27.46 2.06
C GLY A 61 4.62 -27.66 1.71
N LEU A 62 4.01 -26.65 1.11
CA LEU A 62 2.59 -26.63 0.79
C LEU A 62 2.31 -25.78 -0.46
N PRO A 63 1.27 -26.11 -1.24
CA PRO A 63 0.78 -25.23 -2.29
C PRO A 63 0.05 -24.03 -1.65
N VAL A 64 0.44 -22.81 -2.04
CA VAL A 64 -0.17 -21.56 -1.60
C VAL A 64 -0.62 -20.73 -2.79
N THR A 65 -1.65 -19.92 -2.56
CA THR A 65 -2.14 -18.91 -3.49
C THR A 65 -1.95 -17.54 -2.85
N VAL A 66 -1.43 -16.59 -3.62
CA VAL A 66 -1.27 -15.21 -3.16
C VAL A 66 -2.15 -14.32 -4.00
N SER A 67 -2.89 -13.43 -3.35
CA SER A 67 -3.70 -12.42 -4.02
C SER A 67 -3.35 -11.02 -3.54
N PHE A 68 -3.44 -10.06 -4.45
CA PHE A 68 -3.23 -8.65 -4.18
C PHE A 68 -4.45 -7.86 -4.58
N ARG A 69 -4.88 -6.94 -3.73
CA ARG A 69 -5.97 -6.01 -4.02
C ARG A 69 -5.43 -4.59 -4.02
N ILE A 70 -5.55 -3.94 -5.16
CA ILE A 70 -5.08 -2.57 -5.40
C ILE A 70 -6.31 -1.72 -5.74
N PRO A 71 -6.49 -0.54 -5.13
CA PRO A 71 -7.56 0.36 -5.54
C PRO A 71 -7.33 0.83 -6.98
N TYR A 72 -8.37 0.74 -7.82
CA TYR A 72 -8.33 1.09 -9.24
C TYR A 72 -8.64 2.57 -9.48
N HIS A 73 -9.54 3.15 -8.66
CA HIS A 73 -10.05 4.49 -8.88
C HIS A 73 -9.62 5.44 -7.77
N THR A 74 -8.86 6.45 -8.16
CA THR A 74 -8.69 7.71 -7.42
C THR A 74 -8.87 8.81 -8.47
N ASP A 75 -10.13 9.06 -8.87
CA ASP A 75 -10.59 10.12 -9.79
C ASP A 75 -9.61 10.58 -10.89
N GLU A 76 -9.20 9.63 -11.75
CA GLU A 76 -8.31 9.79 -12.91
C GLU A 76 -6.82 9.57 -12.61
N GLU A 77 -6.34 8.34 -12.83
CA GLU A 77 -5.22 8.03 -13.73
C GLU A 77 -4.75 6.56 -13.58
N ASN A 78 -4.16 6.03 -14.66
CA ASN A 78 -4.04 4.61 -14.96
C ASN A 78 -2.90 3.91 -14.19
N PHE A 79 -3.26 2.92 -13.37
CA PHE A 79 -2.34 1.92 -12.84
C PHE A 79 -1.90 0.97 -13.97
N HIS A 80 -0.65 1.07 -14.42
CA HIS A 80 -0.03 0.04 -15.27
C HIS A 80 0.97 -0.76 -14.43
N LEU A 81 0.56 -1.98 -14.05
CA LEU A 81 1.43 -2.91 -13.32
C LEU A 81 2.47 -3.50 -14.29
N VAL A 82 3.75 -3.16 -14.13
CA VAL A 82 4.83 -3.68 -14.99
C VAL A 82 5.58 -4.79 -14.28
N ASP A 83 5.12 -6.01 -14.54
CA ASP A 83 5.81 -7.30 -14.36
C ASP A 83 6.29 -7.68 -12.94
N ASN A 84 6.06 -8.95 -12.62
CA ASN A 84 6.31 -9.56 -11.32
C ASN A 84 7.59 -10.38 -11.42
N THR A 85 8.74 -9.81 -11.08
CA THR A 85 9.92 -10.65 -10.80
C THR A 85 9.78 -11.23 -9.40
N ALA A 86 9.00 -12.30 -9.28
CA ALA A 86 9.24 -13.31 -8.27
C ALA A 86 10.37 -14.23 -8.77
N SER A 87 11.20 -14.73 -7.87
CA SER A 87 12.23 -15.77 -8.11
C SER A 87 11.81 -16.83 -9.16
N PRO A 88 12.76 -17.47 -9.89
CA PRO A 88 12.62 -17.99 -11.27
C PRO A 88 11.52 -19.02 -11.61
N ASN A 89 10.63 -19.42 -10.70
CA ASN A 89 9.70 -20.54 -10.88
C ASN A 89 8.19 -20.20 -10.80
N ILE A 90 7.77 -18.93 -10.69
CA ILE A 90 6.34 -18.59 -10.57
C ILE A 90 5.98 -17.53 -11.60
N THR A 91 5.60 -18.00 -12.79
CA THR A 91 5.52 -17.17 -14.00
C THR A 91 4.15 -16.57 -14.31
N ASN A 92 3.09 -16.83 -13.54
CA ASN A 92 1.75 -16.36 -13.94
C ASN A 92 0.89 -15.89 -12.76
N CYS A 93 0.77 -14.57 -12.59
CA CYS A 93 -0.34 -13.96 -11.87
C CYS A 93 -1.35 -13.41 -12.86
N SER A 94 -2.62 -13.78 -12.71
CA SER A 94 -3.70 -13.32 -13.57
C SER A 94 -4.45 -12.16 -12.92
N ILE A 95 -4.87 -11.24 -13.77
CA ILE A 95 -5.73 -10.13 -13.38
C ILE A 95 -7.16 -10.67 -13.32
N ILE A 96 -7.76 -10.69 -12.14
CA ILE A 96 -9.19 -10.97 -11.97
C ILE A 96 -9.84 -9.62 -11.72
N SER A 97 -10.15 -8.89 -12.79
CA SER A 97 -10.90 -7.64 -12.67
C SER A 97 -12.28 -7.95 -12.12
N SER A 98 -12.53 -7.61 -10.87
CA SER A 98 -13.88 -7.57 -10.34
C SER A 98 -14.59 -6.39 -11.01
N GLN A 99 -15.73 -6.61 -11.66
CA GLN A 99 -16.53 -5.56 -12.32
C GLN A 99 -17.16 -4.55 -11.33
N LYS A 100 -16.74 -4.55 -10.06
CA LYS A 100 -17.08 -3.54 -9.06
C LYS A 100 -15.95 -2.51 -9.03
N HIS A 101 -16.24 -1.36 -9.64
CA HIS A 101 -15.39 -0.25 -10.07
C HIS A 101 -14.26 0.31 -9.16
N ASP A 102 -13.98 -0.25 -7.98
CA ASP A 102 -13.08 0.39 -7.01
C ASP A 102 -11.73 -0.31 -6.84
N PHE A 103 -11.61 -1.59 -7.23
CA PHE A 103 -10.41 -2.39 -6.97
C PHE A 103 -10.05 -3.34 -8.13
N VAL A 104 -8.76 -3.55 -8.32
CA VAL A 104 -8.19 -4.63 -9.14
C VAL A 104 -7.66 -5.71 -8.20
N ASP A 105 -8.16 -6.93 -8.37
CA ASP A 105 -7.66 -8.12 -7.70
C ASP A 105 -6.70 -8.87 -8.64
N PHE A 106 -5.49 -9.15 -8.17
CA PHE A 106 -4.49 -9.97 -8.84
C PHE A 106 -4.39 -11.28 -8.08
N THR A 107 -4.52 -12.41 -8.77
CA THR A 107 -4.35 -13.72 -8.14
C THR A 107 -3.23 -14.46 -8.83
N CYS A 108 -2.22 -14.85 -8.06
CA CYS A 108 -1.14 -15.69 -8.55
C CYS A 108 -1.59 -17.15 -8.60
N GLN A 109 -1.18 -17.88 -9.64
CA GLN A 109 -1.45 -19.32 -9.69
C GLN A 109 -0.86 -20.01 -8.45
N PRO A 110 -1.51 -21.09 -7.96
CA PRO A 110 -0.98 -21.82 -6.82
C PRO A 110 0.44 -22.30 -7.10
N PHE A 111 1.35 -22.05 -6.17
CA PHE A 111 2.75 -22.48 -6.25
C PHE A 111 3.17 -23.21 -4.99
N SER A 112 4.15 -24.10 -5.11
CA SER A 112 4.71 -24.81 -3.96
C SER A 112 5.65 -23.90 -3.20
N LEU A 113 5.32 -23.61 -1.95
CA LEU A 113 6.19 -22.89 -1.03
C LEU A 113 6.98 -23.91 -0.21
N GLU A 114 8.29 -23.97 -0.44
CA GLU A 114 9.19 -24.94 0.17
C GLU A 114 9.33 -24.70 1.69
N PRO A 115 9.71 -25.71 2.49
CA PRO A 115 10.06 -25.51 3.90
C PRO A 115 11.16 -24.46 4.05
N GLU A 116 11.09 -23.65 5.11
CA GLU A 116 12.11 -22.65 5.46
C GLU A 116 12.49 -21.68 4.31
N SER A 117 11.53 -21.43 3.41
CA SER A 117 11.75 -20.64 2.21
C SER A 117 11.07 -19.28 2.26
N VAL A 118 11.56 -18.37 1.42
CA VAL A 118 11.04 -17.01 1.26
C VAL A 118 10.87 -16.73 -0.23
N VAL A 119 9.69 -16.26 -0.60
CA VAL A 119 9.37 -15.74 -1.93
C VAL A 119 9.05 -14.25 -1.82
N LEU A 120 9.64 -13.46 -2.71
CA LEU A 120 9.37 -12.03 -2.81
C LEU A 120 8.48 -11.76 -4.01
N PHE A 121 7.46 -10.94 -3.80
CA PHE A 121 6.58 -10.41 -4.83
C PHE A 121 6.87 -8.93 -4.98
N ASN A 122 7.32 -8.52 -6.17
CA ASN A 122 7.47 -7.12 -6.49
C ASN A 122 6.30 -6.67 -7.37
N LEU A 123 5.51 -5.72 -6.87
CA LEU A 123 4.45 -5.06 -7.61
C LEU A 123 4.95 -3.68 -8.02
N SER A 124 5.17 -3.45 -9.31
CA SER A 124 5.55 -2.14 -9.81
C SER A 124 4.36 -1.46 -10.48
N ALA A 125 4.14 -0.18 -10.25
CA ALA A 125 3.07 0.59 -10.90
C ALA A 125 3.48 2.05 -11.10
N THR A 126 2.73 2.79 -11.91
CA THR A 126 2.91 4.24 -12.06
C THR A 126 1.74 4.99 -11.44
N ILE A 127 2.06 6.04 -10.68
CA ILE A 127 1.11 6.93 -10.01
C ILE A 127 1.33 8.34 -10.51
N THR A 128 0.27 9.10 -10.47
CA THR A 128 0.10 10.35 -11.17
C THR A 128 -0.94 11.08 -10.30
N PHE A 129 -0.73 12.38 -10.08
CA PHE A 129 -1.51 13.11 -9.08
C PHE A 129 -2.63 13.87 -9.79
N PRO A 130 -3.91 13.63 -9.50
CA PRO A 130 -5.00 14.21 -10.26
C PRO A 130 -5.05 15.74 -10.08
N ASN A 131 -5.40 16.44 -11.15
CA ASN A 131 -5.70 17.89 -11.14
C ASN A 131 -4.61 18.80 -10.54
N LYS A 132 -3.32 18.45 -10.67
CA LYS A 132 -2.21 19.31 -10.18
C LYS A 132 -2.29 20.76 -10.65
N GLN A 133 -2.74 20.97 -11.89
CA GLN A 133 -2.81 22.29 -12.52
C GLN A 133 -3.81 23.22 -11.80
N GLN A 134 -4.85 22.69 -11.16
CA GLN A 134 -5.79 23.48 -10.34
C GLN A 134 -5.09 24.20 -9.18
N TYR A 135 -3.96 23.65 -8.70
CA TYR A 135 -3.17 24.24 -7.62
C TYR A 135 -2.14 25.27 -8.11
N SER A 136 -1.97 25.42 -9.43
CA SER A 136 -1.06 26.43 -10.01
C SER A 136 -1.61 27.86 -9.95
N GLU A 137 -2.94 28.01 -9.92
CA GLU A 137 -3.61 29.31 -9.93
C GLU A 137 -3.74 29.96 -8.54
N LYS A 138 -3.34 29.25 -7.48
CA LYS A 138 -3.39 29.76 -6.10
C LYS A 138 -2.13 30.57 -5.80
N TRP A 139 -2.11 31.83 -6.21
CA TRP A 139 -1.10 32.80 -5.75
C TRP A 139 -1.19 32.96 -4.24
N SER A 140 -0.20 32.41 -3.53
CA SER A 140 -0.21 32.32 -2.07
C SER A 140 1.13 32.75 -1.48
N PHE A 141 1.06 33.54 -0.41
CA PHE A 141 2.21 33.90 0.42
C PHE A 141 2.72 32.71 1.25
N SER A 142 1.93 31.65 1.39
CA SER A 142 2.29 30.42 2.11
C SER A 142 2.36 29.23 1.15
N GLY A 143 3.31 28.32 1.41
CA GLY A 143 3.38 27.06 0.70
C GLY A 143 2.16 26.19 0.98
N PHE A 144 1.79 25.38 -0.01
CA PHE A 144 0.65 24.47 0.05
C PHE A 144 1.13 23.02 -0.01
N LYS A 145 0.57 22.17 0.84
CA LYS A 145 0.79 20.73 0.83
C LYS A 145 -0.56 20.03 0.77
N LYS A 146 -0.67 19.05 -0.12
CA LYS A 146 -1.81 18.13 -0.19
C LYS A 146 -1.31 16.70 -0.15
N GLU A 147 -1.86 15.93 0.75
CA GLU A 147 -1.52 14.51 0.92
C GLU A 147 -2.71 13.67 0.45
N GLU A 148 -2.43 12.62 -0.30
CA GLU A 148 -3.37 11.58 -0.69
C GLU A 148 -2.71 10.23 -0.37
N ASP A 149 -3.48 9.26 0.12
CA ASP A 149 -2.96 7.93 0.41
C ASP A 149 -3.92 6.83 -0.01
N PHE A 150 -3.36 5.67 -0.35
CA PHE A 150 -4.12 4.47 -0.61
C PHE A 150 -3.43 3.24 -0.02
N THR A 151 -4.20 2.18 0.18
CA THR A 151 -3.70 0.94 0.78
C THR A 151 -3.78 -0.21 -0.21
N VAL A 152 -2.67 -0.91 -0.39
CA VAL A 152 -2.60 -2.18 -1.10
C VAL A 152 -2.70 -3.32 -0.10
N PHE A 153 -3.48 -4.33 -0.43
CA PHE A 153 -3.68 -5.51 0.41
C PHE A 153 -3.05 -6.73 -0.26
N ALA A 154 -2.40 -7.57 0.53
CA ALA A 154 -1.92 -8.88 0.13
C ALA A 154 -2.57 -9.94 1.03
N GLN A 155 -2.99 -11.05 0.43
CA GLN A 155 -3.63 -12.16 1.11
C GLN A 155 -3.00 -13.49 0.66
N LEU A 156 -2.70 -14.34 1.64
CA LEU A 156 -2.15 -15.66 1.47
C LEU A 156 -3.22 -16.71 1.80
N ASP A 157 -3.49 -17.60 0.86
CA ASP A 157 -4.47 -18.67 1.01
C ASP A 157 -3.85 -20.05 0.75
N PHE A 158 -4.36 -21.04 1.46
CA PHE A 158 -3.97 -22.44 1.31
C PHE A 158 -5.13 -23.35 1.76
N ASN A 159 -4.99 -24.65 1.50
CA ASN A 159 -6.05 -25.59 1.83
C ASN A 159 -6.13 -25.91 3.34
N LYS A 160 -7.04 -25.25 4.05
CA LYS A 160 -7.27 -25.41 5.50
C LYS A 160 -7.87 -26.76 5.91
N THR A 161 -8.27 -27.60 4.94
CA THR A 161 -8.71 -28.97 5.23
C THR A 161 -7.52 -29.88 5.49
N PHE A 162 -6.42 -29.71 4.73
CA PHE A 162 -5.21 -30.52 4.87
C PHE A 162 -4.14 -29.89 5.76
N TYR A 163 -4.13 -28.56 5.87
CA TYR A 163 -3.10 -27.81 6.58
C TYR A 163 -3.70 -26.98 7.72
N HIS A 164 -2.95 -26.88 8.81
CA HIS A 164 -3.32 -26.10 9.99
C HIS A 164 -2.16 -25.16 10.33
N GLN A 165 -2.44 -23.86 10.38
CA GLN A 165 -1.44 -22.86 10.77
C GLN A 165 -1.08 -23.01 12.24
N LEU A 166 0.21 -22.96 12.56
CA LEU A 166 0.71 -22.82 13.93
C LEU A 166 0.34 -21.42 14.43
N SER A 167 -0.56 -21.36 15.42
CA SER A 167 -0.85 -20.13 16.14
C SER A 167 0.09 -20.02 17.34
N SER A 168 0.88 -18.94 17.41
CA SER A 168 1.67 -18.63 18.62
C SER A 168 0.81 -18.05 19.75
N ASP A 169 -0.39 -17.54 19.45
CA ASP A 169 -1.25 -16.85 20.40
C ASP A 169 -2.32 -17.76 21.01
N ARG A 170 -2.76 -17.39 22.22
CA ARG A 170 -3.89 -18.01 22.95
C ARG A 170 -5.22 -17.84 22.21
N GLU A 171 -5.26 -16.94 21.24
CA GLU A 171 -6.38 -16.60 20.40
C GLU A 171 -6.20 -17.31 19.06
N ASN A 172 -7.19 -18.10 18.63
CA ASN A 172 -7.13 -18.92 17.41
C ASN A 172 -7.19 -18.08 16.11
N ASP A 173 -6.88 -16.78 16.18
CA ASP A 173 -6.89 -15.88 15.05
C ASP A 173 -5.54 -15.90 14.32
N THR A 174 -5.46 -16.76 13.31
CA THR A 174 -4.31 -16.89 12.43
C THR A 174 -4.36 -15.93 11.24
N SER A 175 -5.43 -15.13 11.10
CA SER A 175 -5.64 -14.26 9.95
C SER A 175 -4.57 -13.16 9.82
N ARG A 176 -3.95 -12.77 10.93
CA ARG A 176 -2.85 -11.79 11.00
C ARG A 176 -1.60 -12.22 10.23
N PHE A 177 -1.36 -13.53 10.08
CA PHE A 177 -0.22 -14.04 9.32
C PHE A 177 -0.55 -14.15 7.84
N HIS A 178 -1.83 -14.27 7.50
CA HIS A 178 -2.29 -14.51 6.13
C HIS A 178 -2.71 -13.23 5.40
N ARG A 179 -2.55 -12.07 6.04
CA ARG A 179 -2.90 -10.76 5.47
C ARG A 179 -1.81 -9.74 5.76
N ALA A 180 -1.40 -9.02 4.74
CA ALA A 180 -0.50 -7.87 4.86
C ALA A 180 -1.09 -6.66 4.15
N THR A 181 -0.71 -5.48 4.59
CA THR A 181 -1.09 -4.22 3.95
C THR A 181 0.12 -3.33 3.78
N MET A 182 0.07 -2.49 2.76
CA MET A 182 1.06 -1.45 2.51
C MET A 182 0.37 -0.16 2.13
N ARG A 183 0.65 0.90 2.87
CA ARG A 183 0.15 2.25 2.55
C ARG A 183 1.12 2.95 1.62
N VAL A 184 0.58 3.53 0.57
CA VAL A 184 1.29 4.38 -0.37
C VAL A 184 0.80 5.81 -0.16
N LYS A 185 1.74 6.75 0.02
CA LYS A 185 1.47 8.17 0.22
C LYS A 185 1.98 8.97 -0.97
N ALA A 186 1.14 9.87 -1.45
CA ALA A 186 1.46 10.84 -2.48
C ALA A 186 1.26 12.25 -1.92
N GLU A 187 2.31 13.07 -1.92
CA GLU A 187 2.28 14.44 -1.43
C GLU A 187 2.52 15.42 -2.58
N LEU A 188 1.57 16.31 -2.85
CA LEU A 188 1.77 17.47 -3.72
C LEU A 188 2.28 18.65 -2.88
N VAL A 189 3.48 19.13 -3.21
CA VAL A 189 4.11 20.28 -2.56
C VAL A 189 4.20 21.44 -3.55
N VAL A 190 3.51 22.54 -3.22
CA VAL A 190 3.56 23.79 -3.98
C VAL A 190 4.27 24.85 -3.12
N PRO A 191 5.43 25.36 -3.55
CA PRO A 191 6.13 26.41 -2.82
C PRO A 191 5.36 27.74 -2.86
N PRO A 192 5.62 28.66 -1.90
CA PRO A 192 5.02 29.99 -1.93
C PRO A 192 5.48 30.79 -3.16
N ASP A 193 4.64 31.72 -3.61
CA ASP A 193 4.96 32.59 -4.74
C ASP A 193 5.92 33.72 -4.31
N MET A 194 7.19 33.56 -4.69
CA MET A 194 8.23 34.54 -4.36
C MET A 194 8.05 35.86 -5.10
N ALA A 195 7.52 35.86 -6.32
CA ALA A 195 7.31 37.08 -7.09
C ALA A 195 6.23 37.96 -6.44
N MET A 196 5.16 37.34 -5.95
CA MET A 196 4.13 38.03 -5.18
C MET A 196 4.65 38.57 -3.85
N ILE A 197 5.40 37.77 -3.08
CA ILE A 197 6.03 38.21 -1.82
C ILE A 197 6.90 39.46 -2.07
N ILE A 198 7.78 39.40 -3.07
CA ILE A 198 8.69 40.51 -3.42
C ILE A 198 7.90 41.73 -3.91
N GLY A 199 6.87 41.51 -4.74
CA GLY A 199 6.02 42.55 -5.28
C GLY A 199 5.27 43.31 -4.19
N THR A 200 4.63 42.61 -3.25
CA THR A 200 3.93 43.27 -2.13
C THR A 200 4.88 43.89 -1.13
N GLY A 201 6.06 43.30 -0.90
CA GLY A 201 7.07 43.89 -0.03
C GLY A 201 7.56 45.24 -0.57
N THR A 202 7.87 45.29 -1.86
CA THR A 202 8.36 46.51 -2.52
C THR A 202 7.25 47.54 -2.69
N GLY A 203 6.09 47.13 -3.20
CA GLY A 203 4.94 48.02 -3.43
C GLY A 203 4.34 48.55 -2.13
N GLY A 204 4.09 47.66 -1.16
CA GLY A 204 3.58 48.03 0.15
C GLY A 204 4.56 48.90 0.95
N GLY A 205 5.86 48.59 0.89
CA GLY A 205 6.91 49.39 1.52
C GLY A 205 6.98 50.81 0.94
N LEU A 206 6.97 50.94 -0.39
CA LEU A 206 6.94 52.26 -1.05
C LEU A 206 5.67 53.04 -0.71
N LEU A 207 4.51 52.38 -0.71
CA LEU A 207 3.23 53.01 -0.36
C LEU A 207 3.26 53.54 1.08
N LEU A 208 3.78 52.77 2.03
CA LEU A 208 3.96 53.22 3.42
C LEU A 208 4.89 54.43 3.52
N ILE A 209 6.01 54.44 2.78
CA ILE A 209 6.92 55.60 2.73
C ILE A 209 6.19 56.84 2.22
N PHE A 210 5.40 56.73 1.14
CA PHE A 210 4.60 57.85 0.62
C PHE A 210 3.58 58.37 1.63
N ILE A 211 2.88 57.48 2.35
CA ILE A 211 1.95 57.89 3.42
C ILE A 211 2.68 58.65 4.52
N ILE A 212 3.82 58.15 4.99
CA ILE A 212 4.62 58.81 6.03
C ILE A 212 5.07 60.21 5.58
N ILE A 213 5.55 60.35 4.33
CA ILE A 213 5.94 61.66 3.77
C ILE A 213 4.76 62.62 3.75
N LEU A 214 3.57 62.17 3.32
CA LEU A 214 2.36 63.00 3.32
C LEU A 214 1.97 63.43 4.74
N LEU A 215 1.98 62.51 5.71
CA LEU A 215 1.66 62.81 7.11
C LEU A 215 2.65 63.82 7.72
N LEU A 216 3.95 63.64 7.50
CA LEU A 216 4.99 64.59 7.95
C LEU A 216 4.79 65.97 7.31
N LYS A 217 4.48 66.02 6.02
CA LYS A 217 4.23 67.28 5.31
C LYS A 217 2.97 67.99 5.81
N THR A 218 1.89 67.26 6.09
CA THR A 218 0.66 67.84 6.65
C THR A 218 0.84 68.34 8.07
N HIS A 219 1.64 67.65 8.90
CA HIS A 219 1.94 68.08 10.26
C HIS A 219 2.86 69.33 10.28
N ALA A 220 3.79 69.43 9.33
CA ALA A 220 4.63 70.61 9.16
C ALA A 220 3.88 71.84 8.61
N ALA A 221 2.75 71.64 7.92
CA ALA A 221 1.91 72.73 7.41
C ALA A 221 0.87 73.23 8.44
N LEU A 222 0.65 72.49 9.52
CA LEU A 222 -0.28 72.84 10.61
C LEU A 222 0.42 73.43 11.85
N SER A 223 1.76 73.42 11.90
CA SER A 223 2.60 74.03 12.94
C SER A 223 3.20 75.33 12.45
#